data_AF-A0AAD6B9B2-F1
#
_entry.id   AF-A0AAD6B9B2-F1
#
_cell.length_a   1.000
_cell.length_b   1.000
_cell.length_c   1.000
_cell.angle_alpha   90.00
_cell.angle_beta   90.00
_cell.angle_gamma   90.00
#
_symmetry.space_group_name_H-M   'P 1'
#
loop_
_entity.id
_entity.type
_entity.pdbx_description
1 polymer ?
#
loop_
_entity_poly.entity_id
_entity_poly.type
_entity_poly.pdbx_seq_one_letter_code
_entity_poly.pdbx_strand_id
1 'polypeptide(L)'
;MVPIYTVTKEGFKKMIRSLDKRYVIPSRTYFSQVAIPDLYEKCRAKVETELSKVEYYAVTTDLWSSRTTEPYISLTVHFIDEDFTLKSRCLQTAFFPENHTSENIAAGLREAVAAWGLDETRQVCITTDNAANMVKAASLNEWTRLQCFGHRLHLAVENAVKKDRRINRTAGVCKKLVGHFSHSWKARSALEKAQKELNLPSHSLITECQTRWGSRQMMISRILEQQKALSQVLSVDKKLRHLIPNWQDIDVLESVSKSLGPLLEFTDALSGEDYVKAARYGILFGPPVQDGLHHCGQQAPSQGQSDIGDDDDNHDMPGDCSCKLQH
;
A
#
# COMPACT_ATOMS: atom_id res chain seq x y z
N MET A 1 10.83 -13.03 -7.51
CA MET A 1 11.98 -13.62 -6.79
C MET A 1 11.72 -15.10 -6.49
N VAL A 2 12.73 -15.97 -6.59
CA VAL A 2 12.63 -17.39 -6.20
C VAL A 2 13.53 -17.69 -4.99
N PRO A 3 13.18 -18.63 -4.11
CA PRO A 3 14.01 -18.96 -2.94
C PRO A 3 15.37 -19.53 -3.34
N ILE A 4 16.41 -19.27 -2.54
CA ILE A 4 17.78 -19.79 -2.77
C ILE A 4 17.79 -21.31 -2.85
N TYR A 5 16.92 -22.00 -2.11
CA TYR A 5 16.76 -23.46 -2.18
C TYR A 5 16.40 -23.97 -3.59
N THR A 6 15.96 -23.12 -4.52
CA THR A 6 15.68 -23.52 -5.91
C THR A 6 16.88 -24.20 -6.57
N VAL A 7 18.12 -23.82 -6.23
CA VAL A 7 19.34 -24.43 -6.80
C VAL A 7 19.54 -25.89 -6.40
N THR A 8 18.85 -26.36 -5.33
CA THR A 8 18.92 -27.75 -4.89
C THR A 8 17.85 -28.63 -5.56
N LYS A 9 16.82 -28.04 -6.18
CA LYS A 9 15.71 -28.77 -6.79
C LYS A 9 16.16 -29.51 -8.04
N GLU A 10 15.80 -30.79 -8.16
CA GLU A 10 16.19 -31.64 -9.28
C GLU A 10 15.73 -31.11 -10.64
N GLY A 11 14.54 -30.52 -10.73
CA GLY A 11 14.05 -29.89 -11.96
C GLY A 11 14.96 -28.76 -12.43
N PHE A 12 15.40 -27.90 -11.50
CA PHE A 12 16.32 -26.80 -11.81
C PHE A 12 17.70 -27.33 -12.24
N LYS A 13 18.23 -28.34 -11.55
CA LYS A 13 19.51 -28.98 -11.93
C LYS A 13 19.45 -29.58 -13.34
N LYS A 14 18.36 -30.27 -13.69
CA LYS A 14 18.16 -30.84 -15.03
C LYS A 14 18.08 -29.75 -16.10
N MET A 15 17.36 -28.67 -15.82
CA MET A 15 17.26 -27.51 -16.71
C MET A 15 18.63 -26.91 -16.99
N ILE A 16 19.40 -26.57 -15.94
CA ILE A 16 20.74 -25.98 -16.11
C ILE A 16 21.69 -26.93 -16.84
N ARG A 17 21.68 -28.23 -16.54
CA ARG A 17 22.48 -29.24 -17.27
C ARG A 17 22.09 -29.36 -18.75
N SER A 18 20.84 -29.07 -19.09
CA SER A 18 20.38 -29.07 -20.49
C SER A 18 20.87 -27.83 -21.23
N LEU A 19 21.00 -26.70 -20.53
CA LEU A 19 21.53 -25.44 -21.08
C LEU A 19 23.05 -25.48 -21.24
N ASP A 20 23.78 -25.85 -20.18
CA ASP A 20 25.23 -26.06 -20.22
C ASP A 20 25.63 -27.18 -19.24
N LYS A 21 26.12 -28.29 -19.79
CA LYS A 21 26.58 -29.45 -19.01
C LYS A 21 27.84 -29.16 -18.20
N ARG A 22 28.62 -28.15 -18.56
CA ARG A 22 29.88 -27.79 -17.88
C ARG A 22 29.66 -26.85 -16.70
N TYR A 23 28.50 -26.22 -16.62
CA TYR A 23 28.20 -25.27 -15.56
C TYR A 23 27.98 -26.00 -14.22
N VAL A 24 28.84 -25.71 -13.24
CA VAL A 24 28.71 -26.22 -11.88
C VAL A 24 27.82 -25.28 -11.10
N ILE A 25 26.61 -25.75 -10.77
CA ILE A 25 25.63 -24.97 -10.01
C ILE A 25 26.18 -24.70 -8.60
N PRO A 26 26.34 -23.43 -8.19
CA PRO A 26 26.80 -23.12 -6.84
C PRO A 26 25.80 -23.61 -5.78
N SER A 27 26.32 -23.94 -4.60
CA SER A 27 25.51 -24.46 -3.51
C SER A 27 24.58 -23.39 -2.95
N ARG A 28 23.50 -23.84 -2.27
CA ARG A 28 22.63 -22.94 -1.48
C ARG A 28 23.45 -22.09 -0.50
N THR A 29 24.44 -22.71 0.14
CA THR A 29 25.33 -22.07 1.11
C THR A 29 26.15 -20.95 0.47
N TYR A 30 26.70 -21.19 -0.73
CA TYR A 30 27.43 -20.17 -1.48
C TYR A 30 26.57 -18.93 -1.75
N PHE A 31 25.33 -19.13 -2.23
CA PHE A 31 24.42 -18.00 -2.45
C PHE A 31 24.10 -17.25 -1.16
N SER A 32 23.79 -17.97 -0.06
CA SER A 32 23.41 -17.32 1.20
C SER A 32 24.56 -16.64 1.94
N GLN A 33 25.77 -17.17 1.87
CA GLN A 33 26.91 -16.71 2.69
C GLN A 33 27.95 -15.91 1.89
N VAL A 34 27.93 -15.98 0.56
CA VAL A 34 28.94 -15.33 -0.28
C VAL A 34 28.27 -14.42 -1.32
N ALA A 35 27.51 -14.98 -2.26
CA ALA A 35 27.07 -14.21 -3.44
C ALA A 35 26.06 -13.10 -3.09
N ILE A 36 25.08 -13.38 -2.23
CA ILE A 36 24.07 -12.37 -1.82
C ILE A 36 24.69 -11.32 -0.90
N PRO A 37 25.47 -11.66 0.14
CA PRO A 37 26.19 -10.67 0.92
C PRO A 37 27.12 -9.78 0.08
N ASP A 38 27.91 -10.36 -0.82
CA ASP A 38 28.80 -9.59 -1.72
C ASP A 38 28.00 -8.65 -2.66
N LEU A 39 26.86 -9.13 -3.20
CA LEU A 39 25.97 -8.30 -3.99
C LEU A 39 25.36 -7.16 -3.16
N TYR A 40 24.99 -7.43 -1.91
CA TYR A 40 24.48 -6.43 -0.99
C TYR A 40 25.53 -5.36 -0.70
N GLU A 41 26.76 -5.72 -0.33
CA GLU A 41 27.83 -4.75 -0.05
C GLU A 41 28.17 -3.90 -1.28
N LYS A 42 28.20 -4.51 -2.48
CA LYS A 42 28.36 -3.77 -3.73
C LYS A 42 27.21 -2.80 -4.00
N CYS A 43 25.98 -3.19 -3.68
CA CYS A 43 24.82 -2.33 -3.84
C CYS A 43 24.83 -1.18 -2.82
N ARG A 44 25.13 -1.50 -1.56
CA ARG A 44 25.26 -0.54 -0.46
C ARG A 44 26.31 0.51 -0.78
N ALA A 45 27.51 0.11 -1.18
CA ALA A 45 28.59 1.04 -1.53
C ALA A 45 28.20 1.99 -2.68
N LYS A 46 27.43 1.51 -3.67
CA LYS A 46 26.89 2.36 -4.74
C LYS A 46 25.91 3.39 -4.19
N VAL A 47 24.98 2.96 -3.34
CA VAL A 47 24.00 3.87 -2.72
C VAL A 47 24.70 4.88 -1.81
N GLU A 48 25.68 4.48 -1.00
CA GLU A 48 26.48 5.40 -0.17
C GLU A 48 27.21 6.45 -1.05
N THR A 49 27.73 6.03 -2.20
CA THR A 49 28.33 6.96 -3.17
C THR A 49 27.30 7.93 -3.75
N GLU A 50 26.09 7.46 -4.09
CA GLU A 50 24.99 8.32 -4.54
C GLU A 50 24.63 9.34 -3.45
N LEU A 51 24.45 8.90 -2.20
CA LEU A 51 24.05 9.74 -1.07
C LEU A 51 25.10 10.77 -0.67
N SER A 52 26.40 10.48 -0.87
CA SER A 52 27.48 11.43 -0.56
C SER A 52 27.39 12.75 -1.34
N LYS A 53 26.69 12.73 -2.47
CA LYS A 53 26.49 13.89 -3.35
C LYS A 53 25.20 14.66 -3.03
N VAL A 54 24.37 14.13 -2.15
CA VAL A 54 23.05 14.68 -1.86
C VAL A 54 23.18 15.83 -0.86
N GLU A 55 22.69 17.00 -1.26
CA GLU A 55 22.65 18.19 -0.40
C GLU A 55 21.44 18.18 0.53
N TYR A 56 20.27 17.80 0.02
CA TYR A 56 19.03 17.73 0.79
C TYR A 56 18.28 16.44 0.48
N TYR A 57 17.67 15.86 1.52
CA TYR A 57 16.90 14.63 1.38
C TYR A 57 15.65 14.65 2.24
N ALA A 58 14.67 13.84 1.85
CA ALA A 58 13.52 13.49 2.67
C ALA A 58 13.56 11.99 2.97
N VAL A 59 12.95 11.58 4.08
CA VAL A 59 12.83 10.16 4.41
C VAL A 59 11.38 9.75 4.56
N THR A 60 11.06 8.52 4.19
CA THR A 60 9.82 7.86 4.58
C THR A 60 10.16 6.69 5.49
N THR A 61 9.32 6.45 6.49
CA THR A 61 9.45 5.29 7.35
C THR A 61 8.12 4.60 7.56
N ASP A 62 8.18 3.29 7.64
CA ASP A 62 7.05 2.42 7.94
C ASP A 62 7.45 1.44 9.03
N LEU A 63 6.65 1.41 10.10
CA LEU A 63 6.79 0.44 11.19
C LEU A 63 5.69 -0.60 11.04
N TRP A 64 6.09 -1.82 10.70
CA TRP A 64 5.15 -2.86 10.34
C TRP A 64 5.49 -4.18 11.02
N SER A 65 4.50 -5.06 11.13
CA SER A 65 4.69 -6.40 11.67
C SER A 65 4.66 -7.42 10.54
N SER A 66 5.62 -8.34 10.55
CA SER A 66 5.69 -9.45 9.61
C SER A 66 4.51 -10.41 9.80
N ARG A 67 4.39 -11.37 8.87
CA ARG A 67 3.40 -12.45 8.99
C ARG A 67 3.62 -13.34 10.20
N THR A 68 4.84 -13.38 10.73
CA THR A 68 5.24 -14.06 11.96
C THR A 68 5.13 -13.15 13.18
N THR A 69 4.46 -12.00 13.05
CA THR A 69 4.24 -10.98 14.10
C THR A 69 5.51 -10.36 14.65
N GLU A 70 6.59 -10.42 13.87
CA GLU A 70 7.86 -9.79 14.22
C GLU A 70 7.86 -8.34 13.76
N PRO A 71 8.27 -7.39 14.61
CA PRO A 71 8.32 -5.98 14.27
C PRO A 71 9.51 -5.62 13.37
N TYR A 72 9.26 -4.79 12.36
CA TYR A 72 10.26 -4.25 11.46
C TYR A 72 10.07 -2.75 11.29
N ILE A 73 11.18 -2.04 11.15
CA ILE A 73 11.21 -0.65 10.72
C ILE A 73 11.88 -0.57 9.35
N SER A 74 11.24 0.13 8.42
CA SER A 74 11.82 0.41 7.12
C SER A 74 12.10 1.90 6.99
N LEU A 75 13.25 2.24 6.40
CA LEU A 75 13.65 3.61 6.11
C LEU A 75 14.01 3.71 4.63
N THR A 76 13.34 4.62 3.93
CA THR A 76 13.60 4.93 2.53
C THR A 76 13.97 6.39 2.42
N VAL A 77 15.03 6.69 1.70
CA VAL A 77 15.46 8.05 1.41
C VAL A 77 14.99 8.47 0.02
N HIS A 78 14.61 9.73 -0.10
CA HIS A 78 14.16 10.38 -1.32
C HIS A 78 14.99 11.64 -1.53
N PHE A 79 15.56 11.79 -2.72
CA PHE A 79 16.39 12.94 -3.07
C PHE A 79 16.28 13.22 -4.56
N ILE A 80 16.69 14.42 -4.96
CA ILE A 80 16.80 14.81 -6.36
C ILE A 80 18.30 14.77 -6.69
N ASP A 81 18.66 14.08 -7.76
CA ASP A 81 20.05 14.00 -8.23
C ASP A 81 20.45 15.23 -9.06
N GLU A 82 21.71 15.26 -9.52
CA GLU A 82 22.27 16.34 -10.36
C GLU A 82 21.51 16.53 -11.69
N ASP A 83 20.84 15.49 -12.18
CA ASP A 83 20.03 15.50 -13.40
C ASP A 83 18.56 15.89 -13.14
N PHE A 84 18.26 16.47 -11.96
CA PHE A 84 16.90 16.84 -11.52
C PHE A 84 15.92 15.66 -11.53
N THR A 85 16.42 14.44 -11.37
CA THR A 85 15.60 13.23 -11.32
C THR A 85 15.36 12.81 -9.88
N LEU A 86 14.10 12.57 -9.53
CA LEU A 86 13.76 12.01 -8.23
C LEU A 86 14.29 10.58 -8.13
N LYS A 87 15.07 10.31 -7.08
CA LYS A 87 15.53 8.97 -6.71
C LYS A 87 14.93 8.59 -5.36
N SER A 88 14.54 7.33 -5.27
CA SER A 88 14.12 6.66 -4.04
C SER A 88 15.04 5.46 -3.79
N ARG A 89 15.52 5.31 -2.56
CA ARG A 89 16.36 4.18 -2.14
C ARG A 89 15.90 3.67 -0.79
N CYS A 90 15.45 2.41 -0.74
CA CYS A 90 15.21 1.73 0.54
C CYS A 90 16.58 1.45 1.17
N LEU A 91 16.87 2.15 2.27
CA LEU A 91 18.15 2.05 2.96
C LEU A 91 18.17 0.81 3.84
N GLN A 92 17.10 0.59 4.58
CA GLN A 92 17.01 -0.59 5.42
C GLN A 92 15.58 -1.02 5.69
N THR A 93 15.45 -2.33 5.91
CA THR A 93 14.32 -2.97 6.58
C THR A 93 14.93 -3.78 7.72
N ALA A 94 14.94 -3.20 8.91
CA ALA A 94 15.60 -3.77 10.06
C ALA A 94 14.58 -4.39 11.02
N PHE A 95 14.94 -5.54 11.59
CA PHE A 95 14.19 -6.13 12.69
C PHE A 95 14.29 -5.18 13.89
N PHE A 96 13.13 -4.81 14.46
CA PHE A 96 13.05 -3.80 15.52
C PHE A 96 12.34 -4.38 16.75
N PRO A 97 13.00 -5.29 17.51
CA PRO A 97 12.38 -6.05 18.60
C PRO A 97 12.03 -5.22 19.83
N GLU A 98 12.48 -3.97 19.87
CA GLU A 98 12.27 -3.10 21.03
C GLU A 98 10.80 -2.80 21.25
N ASN A 99 10.46 -2.41 22.48
CA ASN A 99 9.14 -1.84 22.72
C ASN A 99 8.99 -0.61 21.81
N HIS A 100 7.88 -0.53 21.06
CA HIS A 100 7.59 0.54 20.12
C HIS A 100 7.26 1.88 20.81
N THR A 101 8.00 2.25 21.85
CA THR A 101 7.89 3.55 22.49
C THR A 101 8.43 4.63 21.56
N SER A 102 7.97 5.86 21.76
CA SER A 102 8.42 6.99 20.95
C SER A 102 9.93 7.22 21.04
N GLU A 103 10.53 6.97 22.21
CA GLU A 103 11.95 7.17 22.48
C GLU A 103 12.81 6.17 21.70
N ASN A 104 12.41 4.90 21.70
CA ASN A 104 13.12 3.84 20.97
C ASN A 104 13.03 4.06 19.47
N ILE A 105 11.85 4.41 18.96
CA ILE A 105 11.65 4.72 17.54
C ILE A 105 12.51 5.94 17.15
N ALA A 106 12.53 6.99 17.97
CA ALA A 106 13.33 8.18 17.73
C ALA A 106 14.84 7.85 17.64
N ALA A 107 15.34 7.06 18.58
CA ALA A 107 16.73 6.60 18.59
C ALA A 107 17.06 5.72 17.38
N GLY A 108 16.21 4.73 17.08
CA GLY A 108 16.40 3.82 15.94
C GLY A 108 16.38 4.53 14.59
N LEU A 109 15.55 5.57 14.43
CA LEU A 109 15.55 6.40 13.23
C LEU A 109 16.83 7.23 13.08
N ARG A 110 17.36 7.81 14.16
CA ARG A 110 18.64 8.53 14.12
C ARG A 110 19.81 7.59 13.81
N GLU A 111 19.85 6.43 14.46
CA GLU A 111 20.86 5.42 14.19
C GLU A 111 20.81 4.96 12.72
N ALA A 112 19.60 4.76 12.18
CA ALA A 112 19.41 4.42 10.78
C ALA A 112 19.97 5.49 9.83
N VAL A 113 19.68 6.77 10.08
CA VAL A 113 20.20 7.87 9.26
C VAL A 113 21.72 7.97 9.38
N ALA A 114 22.26 7.89 10.60
CA ALA A 114 23.69 7.94 10.87
C ALA A 114 24.47 6.76 10.26
N ALA A 115 23.89 5.56 10.23
CA ALA A 115 24.51 4.37 9.64
C ALA A 115 24.74 4.48 8.12
N TRP A 116 24.05 5.42 7.46
CA TRP A 116 24.23 5.76 6.04
C TRP A 116 25.02 7.05 5.83
N GLY A 117 25.62 7.61 6.89
CA GLY A 117 26.42 8.83 6.82
C GLY A 117 25.63 10.08 6.44
N LEU A 118 24.31 10.07 6.64
CA LEU A 118 23.44 11.19 6.35
C LEU A 118 23.41 12.18 7.52
N ASP A 119 23.51 13.47 7.19
CA ASP A 119 23.47 14.56 8.16
C ASP A 119 22.01 14.99 8.43
N GLU A 120 21.57 14.89 9.68
CA GLU A 120 20.22 15.28 10.10
C GLU A 120 19.86 16.73 9.73
N THR A 121 20.84 17.64 9.64
CA THR A 121 20.60 19.04 9.28
C THR A 121 20.18 19.23 7.81
N ARG A 122 20.50 18.25 6.96
CA ARG A 122 20.12 18.20 5.53
C ARG A 122 18.77 17.53 5.29
N GLN A 123 18.18 16.96 6.34
CA GLN A 123 16.87 16.33 6.26
C GLN A 123 15.77 17.38 6.21
N VAL A 124 15.09 17.46 5.07
CA VAL A 124 13.98 18.42 4.86
C VAL A 124 12.74 17.98 5.64
N CYS A 125 12.39 16.70 5.57
CA CYS A 125 11.25 16.16 6.29
C CYS A 125 11.29 14.63 6.41
N ILE A 126 10.46 14.11 7.31
CA ILE A 126 10.13 12.70 7.45
C ILE A 126 8.63 12.47 7.20
N THR A 127 8.28 11.50 6.36
CA THR A 127 6.90 11.07 6.15
C THR A 127 6.63 9.77 6.90
N THR A 128 5.62 9.77 7.77
CA THR A 128 5.23 8.61 8.59
C THR A 128 3.72 8.36 8.53
N ASP A 129 3.26 7.23 9.03
CA ASP A 129 1.85 7.06 9.40
C ASP A 129 1.43 8.01 10.56
N ASN A 130 0.18 7.91 11.01
CA ASN A 130 -0.32 8.72 12.13
C ASN A 130 -0.34 7.95 13.46
N ALA A 131 0.45 6.88 13.61
CA ALA A 131 0.58 6.21 14.89
C ALA A 131 1.17 7.16 15.94
N ALA A 132 0.56 7.23 17.13
CA ALA A 132 0.92 8.20 18.16
C ALA A 132 2.42 8.18 18.50
N ASN A 133 3.02 6.98 18.56
CA ASN A 133 4.43 6.81 18.86
C ASN A 133 5.34 7.32 17.73
N MET A 134 4.94 7.16 16.46
CA MET A 134 5.67 7.71 15.31
C MET A 134 5.62 9.25 15.30
N VAL A 135 4.44 9.82 15.57
CA VAL A 135 4.28 11.28 15.68
C VAL A 135 5.15 11.84 16.79
N LYS A 136 5.15 11.20 17.96
CA LYS A 136 5.95 11.63 19.10
C LYS A 136 7.44 11.42 18.85
N ALA A 137 7.85 10.33 18.20
CA ALA A 137 9.24 10.07 17.84
C ALA A 137 9.82 11.16 16.90
N ALA A 138 9.09 11.54 15.85
CA ALA A 138 9.51 12.62 14.97
C ALA A 138 9.65 13.95 15.72
N SER A 139 8.73 14.23 16.67
CA SER A 139 8.81 15.41 17.53
C SER A 139 9.99 15.37 18.50
N LEU A 140 10.34 14.21 19.07
CA LEU A 140 11.52 14.04 19.92
C LEU A 140 12.82 14.24 19.14
N ASN A 141 12.82 13.90 17.85
CA ASN A 141 13.94 14.15 16.97
C ASN A 141 14.00 15.60 16.44
N GLU A 142 13.00 16.42 16.73
CA GLU A 142 12.84 17.78 16.17
C GLU A 142 12.76 17.76 14.63
N TRP A 143 12.31 16.65 14.05
CA TRP A 143 12.18 16.49 12.60
C TRP A 143 10.84 17.00 12.09
N THR A 144 10.86 17.71 10.98
CA THR A 144 9.63 18.16 10.31
C THR A 144 8.89 16.95 9.76
N ARG A 145 7.69 16.68 10.30
CA ARG A 145 6.90 15.50 9.95
C ARG A 145 5.81 15.83 8.94
N LEU A 146 5.79 15.09 7.84
CA LEU A 146 4.66 15.01 6.93
C LEU A 146 3.82 13.77 7.23
N GLN A 147 2.51 13.93 7.17
CA GLN A 147 1.60 12.80 7.35
C GLN A 147 1.51 12.01 6.06
N CYS A 148 1.54 10.69 6.15
CA CYS A 148 1.21 9.84 5.01
C CYS A 148 -0.23 10.13 4.56
N PHE A 149 -0.38 10.72 3.37
CA PHE A 149 -1.68 11.07 2.81
C PHE A 149 -2.57 9.84 2.61
N GLY A 150 -2.01 8.73 2.13
CA GLY A 150 -2.75 7.48 1.97
C GLY A 150 -3.35 7.00 3.29
N HIS A 151 -2.58 7.07 4.37
CA HIS A 151 -3.08 6.73 5.70
C HIS A 151 -4.13 7.73 6.20
N ARG A 152 -3.96 9.03 5.94
CA ARG A 152 -4.94 10.05 6.34
C ARG A 152 -6.28 9.89 5.59
N LEU A 153 -6.22 9.65 4.29
CA LEU A 153 -7.40 9.36 3.48
C LEU A 153 -8.08 8.08 3.96
N HIS A 154 -7.30 7.06 4.31
CA HIS A 154 -7.84 5.83 4.88
C HIS A 154 -8.62 6.07 6.16
N LEU A 155 -8.04 6.79 7.12
CA LEU A 155 -8.72 7.12 8.37
C LEU A 155 -9.99 7.95 8.12
N ALA A 156 -9.96 8.89 7.18
CA ALA A 156 -11.14 9.69 6.83
C ALA A 156 -12.28 8.81 6.27
N VAL A 157 -11.96 7.92 5.32
CA VAL A 157 -12.92 6.98 4.75
C VAL A 157 -13.43 6.00 5.80
N GLU A 158 -12.54 5.45 6.63
CA GLU A 158 -12.94 4.52 7.69
C GLU A 158 -13.88 5.21 8.69
N ASN A 159 -13.56 6.43 9.13
CA ASN A 159 -14.41 7.20 10.04
C ASN A 159 -15.78 7.55 9.43
N ALA A 160 -15.82 7.86 8.13
CA ALA A 160 -17.08 8.12 7.42
C ALA A 160 -17.96 6.87 7.33
N VAL A 161 -17.35 5.72 7.00
CA VAL A 161 -18.07 4.46 6.80
C VAL A 161 -18.44 3.77 8.12
N LYS A 162 -17.61 3.89 9.16
CA LYS A 162 -17.76 3.17 10.43
C LYS A 162 -19.07 3.47 11.15
N LYS A 163 -19.65 4.65 10.95
CA LYS A 163 -20.93 5.04 11.58
C LYS A 163 -22.16 4.58 10.79
N ASP A 164 -22.02 4.20 9.52
CA ASP A 164 -23.15 3.77 8.72
C ASP A 164 -23.49 2.29 8.99
N ARG A 165 -24.65 2.07 9.62
CA ARG A 165 -25.16 0.73 9.95
C ARG A 165 -25.41 -0.14 8.71
N ARG A 166 -25.85 0.44 7.60
CA ARG A 166 -26.11 -0.30 6.35
C ARG A 166 -24.80 -0.80 5.77
N ILE A 167 -23.81 0.09 5.62
CA ILE A 167 -22.52 -0.28 5.05
C ILE A 167 -21.80 -1.33 5.92
N ASN A 168 -21.88 -1.22 7.25
CA ASN A 168 -21.32 -2.21 8.17
C ASN A 168 -22.02 -3.57 8.09
N ARG A 169 -23.36 -3.60 8.03
CA ARG A 169 -24.12 -4.84 7.85
C ARG A 169 -23.70 -5.53 6.55
N THR A 170 -23.71 -4.80 5.45
CA THR A 170 -23.43 -5.32 4.11
C THR A 170 -21.98 -5.80 3.97
N ALA A 171 -21.01 -5.07 4.54
CA ALA A 171 -19.63 -5.53 4.61
C ALA A 171 -19.47 -6.79 5.48
N GLY A 172 -20.25 -6.92 6.56
CA GLY A 172 -20.29 -8.14 7.37
C GLY A 172 -20.79 -9.36 6.59
N VAL A 173 -21.79 -9.19 5.73
CA VAL A 173 -22.26 -10.24 4.81
C VAL A 173 -21.15 -10.63 3.83
N CYS A 174 -20.48 -9.64 3.23
CA CYS A 174 -19.34 -9.87 2.34
C CYS A 174 -18.22 -10.68 3.01
N LYS A 175 -17.85 -10.33 4.25
CA LYS A 175 -16.83 -11.07 5.02
C LYS A 175 -17.21 -12.52 5.25
N LYS A 176 -18.45 -12.80 5.64
CA LYS A 176 -18.96 -14.17 5.85
C LYS A 176 -18.98 -14.97 4.54
N LEU A 177 -19.41 -14.33 3.46
CA LEU A 177 -19.42 -14.89 2.12
C LEU A 177 -18.01 -15.29 1.69
N VAL A 178 -17.05 -14.35 1.72
CA VAL A 178 -15.64 -14.61 1.37
C VAL A 178 -15.05 -15.68 2.29
N GLY A 179 -15.37 -15.64 3.59
CA GLY A 179 -14.95 -16.64 4.56
C GLY A 179 -15.39 -18.05 4.19
N HIS A 180 -16.64 -18.25 3.77
CA HIS A 180 -17.15 -19.56 3.34
C HIS A 180 -16.33 -20.14 2.17
N PHE A 181 -16.10 -19.36 1.13
CA PHE A 181 -15.30 -19.81 -0.03
C PHE A 181 -13.81 -19.95 0.32
N SER A 182 -13.29 -19.14 1.24
CA SER A 182 -11.89 -19.19 1.65
C SER A 182 -11.54 -20.41 2.52
N HIS A 183 -12.51 -21.02 3.19
CA HIS A 183 -12.25 -22.21 4.04
C HIS A 183 -12.70 -23.53 3.40
N SER A 184 -13.38 -23.48 2.25
CA SER A 184 -13.92 -24.68 1.60
C SER A 184 -13.38 -24.87 0.19
N TRP A 185 -12.53 -25.89 0.01
CA TRP A 185 -12.07 -26.32 -1.32
C TRP A 185 -13.24 -26.64 -2.25
N LYS A 186 -14.26 -27.35 -1.74
CA LYS A 186 -15.47 -27.70 -2.51
C LYS A 186 -16.21 -26.45 -2.99
N ALA A 187 -16.34 -25.44 -2.13
CA ALA A 187 -16.99 -24.18 -2.50
C ALA A 187 -16.19 -23.42 -3.56
N ARG A 188 -14.84 -23.37 -3.47
CA ARG A 188 -14.00 -22.77 -4.51
C ARG A 188 -14.12 -23.48 -5.85
N SER A 189 -14.09 -24.82 -5.84
CA SER A 189 -14.25 -25.61 -7.06
C SER A 189 -15.63 -25.40 -7.70
N ALA A 190 -16.68 -25.30 -6.89
CA ALA A 190 -18.03 -24.97 -7.37
C ALA A 190 -18.11 -23.55 -7.96
N LEU A 191 -17.44 -22.57 -7.33
CA LEU A 191 -17.35 -21.20 -7.84
C LEU A 191 -16.64 -21.16 -9.20
N GLU A 192 -15.52 -21.86 -9.35
CA GLU A 192 -14.78 -21.92 -10.61
C GLU A 192 -15.60 -22.54 -11.75
N LYS A 193 -16.41 -23.57 -11.44
CA LYS A 193 -17.34 -24.16 -12.42
C LYS A 193 -18.42 -23.16 -12.84
N ALA A 194 -19.08 -22.51 -11.88
CA ALA A 194 -20.10 -21.50 -12.16
C ALA A 194 -19.52 -20.29 -12.93
N GLN A 195 -18.27 -19.89 -12.64
CA GLN A 195 -17.55 -18.86 -13.40
C GLN A 195 -17.39 -19.26 -14.87
N LYS A 196 -16.99 -20.50 -15.16
CA LYS A 196 -16.85 -21.01 -16.53
C LYS A 196 -18.18 -21.09 -17.26
N GLU A 197 -19.23 -21.58 -16.60
CA GLU A 197 -20.58 -21.68 -17.17
C GLU A 197 -21.17 -20.30 -17.53
N LEU A 198 -20.89 -19.28 -16.72
CA LEU A 198 -21.38 -17.92 -16.90
C LEU A 198 -20.43 -17.02 -17.72
N ASN A 199 -19.34 -17.58 -18.27
CA ASN A 199 -18.29 -16.83 -18.96
C ASN A 199 -17.73 -15.64 -18.15
N LEU A 200 -17.60 -15.82 -16.84
CA LEU A 200 -16.99 -14.84 -15.94
C LEU A 200 -15.49 -15.13 -15.75
N PRO A 201 -14.67 -14.09 -15.47
CA PRO A 201 -13.28 -14.30 -15.10
C PRO A 201 -13.15 -15.25 -13.90
N SER A 202 -12.25 -16.23 -14.00
CA SER A 202 -12.01 -17.22 -12.93
C SER A 202 -11.15 -16.63 -11.81
N HIS A 203 -11.73 -15.71 -11.05
CA HIS A 203 -11.05 -15.02 -9.96
C HIS A 203 -11.41 -15.61 -8.60
N SER A 204 -10.41 -15.73 -7.73
CA SER A 204 -10.65 -15.98 -6.31
C SER A 204 -11.24 -14.75 -5.63
N LEU A 205 -12.08 -14.97 -4.62
CA LEU A 205 -12.57 -13.89 -3.76
C LEU A 205 -11.43 -13.30 -2.92
N ILE A 206 -11.52 -12.00 -2.65
CA ILE A 206 -10.50 -11.24 -1.92
C ILE A 206 -10.99 -11.03 -0.49
N THR A 207 -10.16 -11.38 0.49
CA THR A 207 -10.42 -11.13 1.91
C THR A 207 -9.97 -9.73 2.27
N GLU A 208 -10.84 -8.99 2.98
CA GLU A 208 -10.48 -7.69 3.56
C GLU A 208 -9.33 -7.85 4.58
N CYS A 209 -8.33 -6.99 4.46
CA CYS A 209 -7.19 -6.90 5.35
C CYS A 209 -7.18 -5.48 5.94
N GLN A 210 -7.44 -5.35 7.25
CA GLN A 210 -7.56 -4.05 7.90
C GLN A 210 -6.31 -3.18 7.74
N THR A 211 -5.13 -3.80 7.71
CA THR A 211 -3.84 -3.10 7.59
C THR A 211 -3.46 -2.79 6.14
N ARG A 212 -4.15 -3.36 5.14
CA ARG A 212 -3.90 -3.09 3.72
C ARG A 212 -5.01 -2.24 3.14
N TRP A 213 -4.67 -0.98 2.87
CA TRP A 213 -5.55 -0.02 2.19
C TRP A 213 -6.15 -0.61 0.90
N GLY A 214 -7.40 -0.25 0.60
CA GLY A 214 -8.10 -0.71 -0.60
C GLY A 214 -8.65 -2.12 -0.54
N SER A 215 -8.24 -2.96 0.42
CA SER A 215 -8.66 -4.38 0.48
C SER A 215 -10.18 -4.56 0.62
N ARG A 216 -10.86 -3.70 1.37
CA ARG A 216 -12.33 -3.68 1.48
C ARG A 216 -12.98 -3.36 0.14
N GLN A 217 -12.47 -2.36 -0.56
CA GLN A 217 -12.98 -1.95 -1.88
C GLN A 217 -12.73 -3.06 -2.93
N MET A 218 -11.55 -3.66 -2.92
CA MET A 218 -11.22 -4.80 -3.78
C MET A 218 -12.13 -6.02 -3.50
N MET A 219 -12.43 -6.30 -2.23
CA MET A 219 -13.40 -7.34 -1.84
C MET A 219 -14.79 -7.03 -2.40
N ILE A 220 -15.28 -5.80 -2.21
CA ILE A 220 -16.59 -5.37 -2.69
C ILE A 220 -16.66 -5.47 -4.22
N SER A 221 -15.69 -4.91 -4.93
CA SER A 221 -15.61 -4.96 -6.39
C SER A 221 -15.58 -6.40 -6.91
N ARG A 222 -14.83 -7.31 -6.26
CA ARG A 222 -14.77 -8.73 -6.64
C ARG A 222 -16.10 -9.44 -6.40
N ILE A 223 -16.82 -9.12 -5.33
CA ILE A 223 -18.14 -9.71 -5.04
C ILE A 223 -19.17 -9.25 -6.08
N LEU A 224 -19.17 -7.96 -6.44
CA LEU A 224 -20.04 -7.43 -7.47
C LEU A 224 -19.77 -8.07 -8.85
N GLU A 225 -18.50 -8.20 -9.25
CA GLU A 225 -18.10 -8.91 -10.48
C GLU A 225 -18.61 -10.35 -10.51
N GLN A 226 -18.56 -11.05 -9.37
CA GLN A 226 -18.84 -12.48 -9.26
C GLN A 226 -20.27 -12.78 -8.79
N GLN A 227 -21.14 -11.77 -8.68
CA GLN A 227 -22.46 -11.88 -8.06
C GLN A 227 -23.31 -13.02 -8.64
N LYS A 228 -23.31 -13.17 -9.96
CA LYS A 228 -24.10 -14.21 -10.67
C LYS A 228 -23.61 -15.61 -10.33
N ALA A 229 -22.30 -15.84 -10.39
CA ALA A 229 -21.69 -17.13 -10.04
C ALA A 229 -21.89 -17.47 -8.55
N LEU A 230 -21.74 -16.48 -7.66
CA LEU A 230 -21.96 -16.64 -6.23
C LEU A 230 -23.42 -17.04 -5.93
N SER A 231 -24.37 -16.35 -6.57
CA SER A 231 -25.80 -16.65 -6.41
C SER A 231 -26.15 -18.05 -6.92
N GLN A 232 -25.58 -18.48 -8.05
CA GLN A 232 -25.80 -19.83 -8.58
C GLN A 232 -25.32 -20.90 -7.60
N VAL A 233 -24.10 -20.77 -7.06
CA VAL A 233 -23.52 -21.76 -6.14
C VAL A 233 -24.28 -21.81 -4.81
N LEU A 234 -24.63 -20.66 -4.25
CA LEU A 234 -25.28 -20.59 -2.93
C LEU A 234 -26.77 -20.95 -2.97
N SER A 235 -27.43 -20.85 -4.12
CA SER A 235 -28.86 -21.17 -4.24
C SER A 235 -29.16 -22.67 -4.07
N VAL A 236 -28.16 -23.52 -4.32
CA VAL A 236 -28.23 -24.98 -4.21
C VAL A 236 -28.42 -25.43 -2.76
N ASP A 237 -27.74 -24.78 -1.80
CA ASP A 237 -27.85 -25.11 -0.38
C ASP A 237 -28.75 -24.10 0.36
N LYS A 238 -29.90 -24.57 0.84
CA LYS A 238 -30.85 -23.76 1.64
C LYS A 238 -30.19 -23.10 2.85
N LYS A 239 -29.20 -23.75 3.48
CA LYS A 239 -28.50 -23.21 4.64
C LYS A 239 -27.61 -22.02 4.29
N LEU A 240 -27.16 -21.89 3.04
CA LEU A 240 -26.23 -20.84 2.60
C LEU A 240 -26.90 -19.65 1.93
N ARG A 241 -28.21 -19.73 1.62
CA ARG A 241 -28.98 -18.65 0.97
C ARG A 241 -28.94 -17.31 1.72
N HIS A 242 -28.80 -17.35 3.04
CA HIS A 242 -28.68 -16.14 3.87
C HIS A 242 -27.39 -15.34 3.63
N LEU A 243 -26.38 -15.94 2.96
CA LEU A 243 -25.13 -15.28 2.59
C LEU A 243 -25.22 -14.56 1.24
N ILE A 244 -26.28 -14.78 0.46
CA ILE A 244 -26.51 -14.08 -0.80
C ILE A 244 -26.90 -12.64 -0.46
N PRO A 245 -26.13 -11.62 -0.89
CA PRO A 245 -26.51 -10.22 -0.68
C PRO A 245 -27.87 -9.96 -1.34
N ASN A 246 -28.80 -9.36 -0.59
CA ASN A 246 -30.10 -8.98 -1.15
C ASN A 246 -29.97 -7.72 -2.03
N TRP A 247 -31.04 -7.30 -2.70
CA TRP A 247 -31.00 -6.13 -3.58
C TRP A 247 -30.55 -4.84 -2.88
N GLN A 248 -30.91 -4.65 -1.60
CA GLN A 248 -30.49 -3.48 -0.81
C GLN A 248 -29.00 -3.54 -0.48
N ASP A 249 -28.49 -4.74 -0.20
CA ASP A 249 -27.08 -4.97 0.02
C ASP A 249 -26.29 -4.68 -1.26
N ILE A 250 -26.77 -5.13 -2.43
CA ILE A 250 -26.13 -4.86 -3.71
C ILE A 250 -26.11 -3.36 -4.02
N ASP A 251 -27.24 -2.66 -3.84
CA ASP A 251 -27.33 -1.21 -4.08
C ASP A 251 -26.35 -0.40 -3.20
N VAL A 252 -26.22 -0.79 -1.92
CA VAL A 252 -25.22 -0.22 -1.01
C VAL A 252 -23.79 -0.53 -1.47
N LEU A 253 -23.51 -1.77 -1.88
CA LEU A 253 -22.18 -2.16 -2.37
C LEU A 253 -21.80 -1.40 -3.64
N GLU A 254 -22.71 -1.24 -4.58
CA GLU A 254 -22.50 -0.47 -5.81
C GLU A 254 -22.24 1.00 -5.50
N SER A 255 -23.03 1.60 -4.61
CA SER A 255 -22.85 2.99 -4.17
C SER A 255 -21.50 3.22 -3.49
N VAL A 256 -21.10 2.33 -2.58
CA VAL A 256 -19.79 2.36 -1.92
C VAL A 256 -18.69 2.17 -2.96
N SER A 257 -18.84 1.20 -3.86
CA SER A 257 -17.84 0.90 -4.88
C SER A 257 -17.61 2.09 -5.82
N LYS A 258 -18.69 2.73 -6.27
CA LYS A 258 -18.63 3.92 -7.13
C LYS A 258 -17.96 5.10 -6.43
N SER A 259 -18.16 5.24 -5.12
CA SER A 259 -17.57 6.34 -4.34
C SER A 259 -16.10 6.10 -3.99
N LEU A 260 -15.72 4.87 -3.64
CA LEU A 260 -14.37 4.54 -3.18
C LEU A 260 -13.44 4.08 -4.30
N GLY A 261 -13.96 3.68 -5.46
CA GLY A 261 -13.18 3.27 -6.63
C GLY A 261 -12.17 4.33 -7.07
N PRO A 262 -12.60 5.58 -7.36
CA PRO A 262 -11.70 6.65 -7.76
C PRO A 262 -10.64 6.97 -6.70
N LEU A 263 -10.99 6.88 -5.42
CA LEU A 263 -10.05 7.11 -4.32
C LEU A 263 -8.96 6.03 -4.28
N LEU A 264 -9.30 4.77 -4.56
CA LEU A 264 -8.33 3.68 -4.64
C LEU A 264 -7.35 3.90 -5.80
N GLU A 265 -7.85 4.22 -6.99
CA GLU A 265 -7.00 4.52 -8.16
C GLU A 265 -6.08 5.72 -7.88
N PHE A 266 -6.61 6.77 -7.25
CA PHE A 266 -5.84 7.94 -6.86
C PHE A 266 -4.72 7.60 -5.89
N THR A 267 -4.99 6.80 -4.86
CA THR A 267 -3.95 6.36 -3.92
C THR A 267 -2.92 5.41 -4.53
N ASP A 268 -3.33 4.51 -5.44
CA ASP A 268 -2.41 3.61 -6.13
C ASP A 268 -1.51 4.37 -7.11
N ALA A 269 -1.98 5.49 -7.64
CA ALA A 269 -1.12 6.46 -8.29
C ALA A 269 -0.16 7.10 -7.27
N LEU A 270 -0.64 7.65 -6.16
CA LEU A 270 0.21 8.30 -5.16
C LEU A 270 1.24 7.36 -4.48
N SER A 271 1.03 6.05 -4.49
CA SER A 271 1.98 5.06 -3.95
C SER A 271 3.17 4.77 -4.88
N GLY A 272 3.16 5.20 -6.14
CA GLY A 272 4.30 5.02 -7.07
C GLY A 272 5.55 5.79 -6.64
N GLU A 273 6.75 5.28 -6.90
CA GLU A 273 8.02 5.89 -6.42
C GLU A 273 8.75 6.73 -7.48
N ASP A 274 8.26 6.74 -8.72
CA ASP A 274 8.98 7.24 -9.90
C ASP A 274 8.78 8.74 -10.20
N TYR A 275 8.05 9.50 -9.37
CA TYR A 275 7.80 10.93 -9.61
C TYR A 275 7.54 11.75 -8.34
N VAL A 276 7.75 13.07 -8.44
CA VAL A 276 7.62 14.04 -7.33
C VAL A 276 6.16 14.15 -6.88
N LYS A 277 5.85 13.61 -5.70
CA LYS A 277 4.49 13.56 -5.15
C LYS A 277 4.02 14.91 -4.60
N ALA A 278 4.94 15.71 -4.05
CA ALA A 278 4.64 17.00 -3.43
C ALA A 278 4.03 18.00 -4.44
N ALA A 279 4.47 17.97 -5.71
CA ALA A 279 4.03 18.91 -6.75
C ALA A 279 2.55 18.70 -7.17
N ARG A 280 2.00 17.47 -7.08
CA ARG A 280 0.57 17.24 -7.40
C ARG A 280 -0.39 17.79 -6.36
N TYR A 281 0.06 18.08 -5.13
CA TYR A 281 -0.79 18.70 -4.11
C TYR A 281 -1.19 20.12 -4.48
N GLY A 282 -0.29 20.90 -5.11
CA GLY A 282 -0.56 22.29 -5.48
C GLY A 282 -1.42 22.45 -6.75
N ILE A 283 -1.40 21.45 -7.65
CA ILE A 283 -2.09 21.56 -8.95
C ILE A 283 -3.55 21.08 -8.89
N LEU A 284 -3.91 20.15 -8.00
CA LEU A 284 -5.27 19.60 -7.92
C LEU A 284 -6.12 20.16 -6.77
N PHE A 285 -5.49 20.73 -5.75
CA PHE A 285 -6.18 21.37 -4.64
C PHE A 285 -5.75 22.83 -4.61
N GLY A 286 -6.49 23.68 -5.33
CA GLY A 286 -6.34 25.13 -5.21
C GLY A 286 -6.53 25.61 -3.76
N PRO A 287 -6.23 26.90 -3.50
CA PRO A 287 -6.27 27.53 -2.17
C PRO A 287 -7.48 27.17 -1.27
N PRO A 288 -8.73 26.97 -1.76
CA PRO A 288 -9.88 26.78 -0.88
C PRO A 288 -9.86 25.51 -0.02
N VAL A 289 -9.09 24.47 -0.39
CA VAL A 289 -9.11 23.18 0.32
C VAL A 289 -8.13 23.13 1.50
N GLN A 290 -7.14 24.02 1.54
CA GLN A 290 -6.28 24.18 2.71
C GLN A 290 -7.04 24.85 3.87
N ASP A 291 -7.92 25.81 3.58
CA ASP A 291 -8.68 26.54 4.60
C ASP A 291 -9.80 25.69 5.24
N GLY A 292 -10.43 24.79 4.47
CA GLY A 292 -11.47 23.89 4.97
C GLY A 292 -11.00 22.84 5.98
N LEU A 293 -9.73 22.40 5.88
CA LEU A 293 -9.13 21.47 6.84
C LEU A 293 -8.71 22.14 8.15
N HIS A 294 -8.43 23.45 8.13
CA HIS A 294 -8.18 24.24 9.33
C HIS A 294 -9.48 24.63 10.07
N HIS A 295 -10.58 24.88 9.33
CA HIS A 295 -11.83 25.37 9.91
C HIS A 295 -12.74 24.29 10.54
N CYS A 296 -12.54 23.00 10.28
CA CYS A 296 -13.37 21.94 10.89
C CYS A 296 -13.10 21.75 12.42
N GLY A 297 -12.15 22.49 12.98
CA GLY A 297 -11.79 22.45 14.40
C GLY A 297 -12.39 23.55 15.28
N GLN A 298 -13.06 24.58 14.74
CA GLN A 298 -13.56 25.71 15.54
C GLN A 298 -14.94 26.23 15.09
N GLN A 299 -15.96 25.89 15.90
CA GLN A 299 -17.18 26.63 16.25
C GLN A 299 -18.34 26.85 15.24
N ALA A 300 -19.54 26.82 15.83
CA ALA A 300 -20.90 26.99 15.29
C ALA A 300 -21.30 28.51 15.19
N PRO A 301 -22.49 28.88 14.67
CA PRO A 301 -22.61 29.88 13.59
C PRO A 301 -22.96 31.32 14.00
N SER A 302 -22.61 32.28 13.13
CA SER A 302 -23.31 33.56 12.96
C SER A 302 -23.27 34.04 11.50
N GLN A 303 -24.47 34.10 10.90
CA GLN A 303 -25.02 34.95 9.82
C GLN A 303 -24.13 35.57 8.71
N GLY A 304 -24.65 35.60 7.47
CA GLY A 304 -24.39 36.67 6.48
C GLY A 304 -24.20 36.21 5.02
N GLN A 305 -24.70 37.01 4.08
CA GLN A 305 -24.91 36.79 2.64
C GLN A 305 -23.70 37.05 1.70
N SER A 306 -23.94 36.78 0.39
CA SER A 306 -23.32 37.26 -0.88
C SER A 306 -22.21 36.36 -1.49
N ASP A 307 -22.44 35.71 -2.65
CA ASP A 307 -22.48 36.13 -4.09
C ASP A 307 -21.09 36.00 -4.76
N ILE A 308 -20.85 35.00 -5.63
CA ILE A 308 -20.94 34.93 -7.12
C ILE A 308 -19.59 35.15 -7.85
N GLY A 309 -19.22 34.12 -8.65
CA GLY A 309 -18.54 34.16 -9.97
C GLY A 309 -17.02 34.34 -10.00
N ASP A 310 -16.26 33.87 -10.99
CA ASP A 310 -16.34 32.84 -12.06
C ASP A 310 -14.95 32.88 -12.74
N ASP A 311 -14.72 31.98 -13.72
CA ASP A 311 -13.65 31.93 -14.74
C ASP A 311 -12.40 31.07 -14.38
N ASP A 312 -12.25 29.86 -14.93
CA ASP A 312 -11.87 29.47 -16.32
C ASP A 312 -10.37 29.69 -16.62
N ASP A 313 -9.60 28.60 -16.82
CA ASP A 313 -9.17 28.24 -18.18
C ASP A 313 -8.33 26.95 -18.28
N ASN A 314 -8.51 26.31 -19.44
CA ASN A 314 -7.96 25.04 -19.93
C ASN A 314 -6.46 25.10 -20.29
N HIS A 315 -5.74 23.96 -20.23
CA HIS A 315 -5.33 23.24 -21.46
C HIS A 315 -4.57 21.92 -21.24
N ASP A 316 -4.82 21.05 -22.21
CA ASP A 316 -4.37 19.67 -22.45
C ASP A 316 -2.87 19.51 -22.78
N MET A 317 -2.40 18.25 -22.63
CA MET A 317 -1.71 17.40 -23.64
C MET A 317 -0.72 16.42 -22.95
N PRO A 318 -0.17 15.37 -23.63
CA PRO A 318 -0.68 14.01 -23.62
C PRO A 318 0.34 13.00 -23.05
N GLY A 319 -0.03 11.72 -23.05
CA GLY A 319 0.60 10.66 -22.26
C GLY A 319 1.95 10.12 -22.76
N ASP A 320 2.53 9.24 -21.93
CA ASP A 320 3.19 8.05 -22.42
C ASP A 320 3.31 6.95 -21.35
N CYS A 321 3.45 5.72 -21.84
CA CYS A 321 3.40 4.44 -21.14
C CYS A 321 4.53 4.19 -20.13
N SER A 322 4.23 3.52 -19.00
CA SER A 322 5.22 2.70 -18.29
C SER A 322 4.60 1.59 -17.42
N CYS A 323 5.19 0.40 -17.55
CA CYS A 323 4.83 -0.86 -16.90
C CYS A 323 4.99 -0.81 -15.37
N LYS A 324 3.92 -1.11 -14.62
CA LYS A 324 3.96 -1.33 -13.16
C LYS A 324 4.23 -2.80 -12.82
N LEU A 325 5.32 -3.04 -12.09
CA LEU A 325 5.56 -4.26 -11.32
C LEU A 325 4.66 -4.24 -10.08
N GLN A 326 3.71 -5.17 -10.01
CA GLN A 326 2.81 -5.38 -8.87
C GLN A 326 3.45 -6.32 -7.83
N HIS A 327 3.29 -5.97 -6.55
CA HIS A 327 3.63 -6.79 -5.38
C HIS A 327 2.48 -7.70 -4.93
#